data_AF-A0A7L3PTJ4-F1
#
_entry.id   AF-A0A7L3PTJ4-F1
#
_cell.length_a   1.000
_cell.length_b   1.000
_cell.length_c   1.000
_cell.angle_alpha   90.00
_cell.angle_beta   90.00
_cell.angle_gamma   90.00
#
_symmetry.space_group_name_H-M   'P 1'
#
loop_
_entity.id
_entity.type
_entity.pdbx_description
1 polymer ?
#
loop_
_entity_poly.entity_id
_entity_poly.type
_entity_poly.pdbx_seq_one_letter_code
_entity_poly.pdbx_strand_id
1 'polypeptide(L)'
;LCSAAARGDLEEVRKLLDAGVDPNGTNRFGRTPLQVMMLGSPSVAELLLQRGADPNRADPRTGCFPAHDAARAGFLETLSALHRAGARLDRPDGSGRLPLDVAAGGPHGAVARFLR
;
A
#
# COMPACT_ATOMS: atom_id res chain seq x y z
N LEU A 1 14.29 4.95 3.82
CA LEU A 1 12.84 4.78 4.04
C LEU A 1 12.30 3.42 3.57
N CYS A 2 12.41 3.06 2.29
CA CYS A 2 11.93 1.77 1.76
C CYS A 2 12.38 0.53 2.56
N SER A 3 13.66 0.45 2.95
CA SER A 3 14.18 -0.67 3.76
C SER A 3 13.54 -0.75 5.16
N ALA A 4 13.32 0.39 5.82
CA ALA A 4 12.65 0.43 7.13
C ALA A 4 11.18 0.03 7.02
N ALA A 5 10.48 0.55 6.00
CA ALA A 5 9.10 0.20 5.70
C ALA A 5 8.96 -1.32 5.44
N ALA A 6 9.86 -1.90 4.63
CA ALA A 6 9.88 -3.33 4.32
C ALA A 6 10.22 -4.23 5.52
N ARG A 7 10.69 -3.68 6.64
CA ARG A 7 10.87 -4.41 7.91
C ARG A 7 9.70 -4.20 8.88
N GLY A 8 8.74 -3.33 8.55
CA GLY A 8 7.69 -2.91 9.48
C GLY A 8 8.21 -2.04 10.63
N ASP A 9 9.41 -1.46 10.50
CA ASP A 9 10.09 -0.73 11.57
C ASP A 9 9.52 0.69 11.70
N LEU A 10 8.42 0.81 12.45
CA LEU A 10 7.66 2.05 12.60
C LEU A 10 8.50 3.21 13.13
N GLU A 11 9.38 2.94 14.09
CA GLU A 11 10.22 3.97 14.72
C GLU A 11 11.29 4.49 13.76
N GLU A 12 11.93 3.60 12.99
CA GLU A 12 12.88 4.03 11.97
C GLU A 12 12.18 4.77 10.82
N VAL A 13 10.99 4.31 10.40
CA VAL A 13 10.17 5.03 9.40
C VAL A 13 9.84 6.44 9.90
N ARG A 14 9.44 6.59 11.16
CA ARG A 14 9.13 7.89 11.77
C ARG A 14 10.35 8.80 11.79
N LYS A 15 11.49 8.33 12.31
CA LYS A 15 12.75 9.11 12.34
C LYS A 15 13.16 9.61 10.96
N LEU A 16 13.09 8.74 9.95
CA LEU A 16 13.47 9.10 8.58
C LEU A 16 12.52 10.14 7.98
N LEU A 17 11.22 10.02 8.21
CA LEU A 17 10.24 11.01 7.74
C LEU A 17 10.37 12.34 8.49
N ASP A 18 10.66 12.31 9.79
CA ASP A 18 10.92 13.52 10.60
C ASP A 18 12.22 14.23 10.16
N ALA A 19 13.19 13.49 9.62
CA ALA A 19 14.39 14.04 8.99
C ALA A 19 14.16 14.61 7.57
N GLY A 20 12.91 14.63 7.09
CA GLY A 20 12.55 15.21 5.79
C GLY A 20 12.78 14.28 4.59
N VAL A 21 12.96 12.97 4.80
CA VAL A 21 13.03 12.02 3.68
C VAL A 21 11.68 11.99 2.95
N ASP A 22 11.71 12.10 1.63
CA ASP A 22 10.52 12.04 0.79
C ASP A 22 9.76 10.71 1.00
N PRO A 23 8.49 10.73 1.46
CA PRO A 23 7.66 9.53 1.62
C PRO A 23 7.40 8.79 0.31
N ASN A 24 7.57 9.44 -0.84
CA ASN A 24 7.40 8.86 -2.17
C ASN A 24 8.71 8.41 -2.82
N GLY A 25 9.85 8.58 -2.12
CA GLY A 25 11.17 8.19 -2.61
C GLY A 25 11.27 6.68 -2.87
N THR A 26 11.60 6.31 -4.11
CA THR A 26 11.58 4.91 -4.55
C THR A 26 12.88 4.16 -4.31
N ASN A 27 12.80 2.84 -4.11
CA ASN A 27 13.99 1.98 -4.14
C ASN A 27 14.51 1.74 -5.58
N ARG A 28 15.56 0.91 -5.74
CA ARG A 28 16.15 0.55 -7.04
C ARG A 28 15.19 -0.12 -8.04
N PHE A 29 14.05 -0.60 -7.57
CA PHE A 29 13.02 -1.23 -8.40
C PHE A 29 11.89 -0.26 -8.77
N GLY A 30 12.01 1.03 -8.38
CA GLY A 30 10.99 2.03 -8.58
C GLY A 30 9.78 1.88 -7.66
N ARG A 31 9.85 1.05 -6.61
CA ARG A 31 8.76 0.87 -5.64
C ARG A 31 8.87 1.90 -4.52
N THR A 32 7.73 2.45 -4.10
CA THR A 32 7.62 3.39 -2.96
C THR A 32 7.66 2.65 -1.62
N PRO A 33 7.92 3.34 -0.50
CA PRO A 33 7.84 2.77 0.84
C PRO A 33 6.48 2.12 1.12
N LEU A 34 5.39 2.72 0.63
CA LEU A 34 4.02 2.23 0.79
C LEU A 34 3.78 0.89 0.07
N GLN A 35 4.49 0.64 -1.05
CA GLN A 35 4.41 -0.61 -1.81
C GLN A 35 5.32 -1.72 -1.28
N VAL A 36 6.43 -1.37 -0.63
CA VAL A 36 7.38 -2.35 -0.10
C VAL A 36 7.19 -2.64 1.38
N MET A 37 6.41 -1.82 2.08
CA MET A 37 6.05 -2.13 3.46
C MET A 37 5.48 -3.54 3.51
N MET A 38 5.88 -4.31 4.53
CA MET A 38 5.27 -5.62 4.75
C MET A 38 3.78 -5.36 4.84
N LEU A 39 3.02 -5.78 3.82
CA LEU A 39 1.71 -5.20 3.49
C LEU A 39 0.70 -5.26 4.67
N GLY A 40 1.02 -6.02 5.72
CA GLY A 40 0.30 -6.16 6.98
C GLY A 40 0.85 -5.32 8.13
N SER A 41 1.51 -4.19 7.88
CA SER A 41 1.82 -3.20 8.93
C SER A 41 0.94 -1.95 8.81
N PRO A 42 -0.33 -1.99 9.27
CA PRO A 42 -1.26 -0.86 9.19
C PRO A 42 -0.66 0.43 9.74
N SER A 43 0.08 0.36 10.85
CA SER A 43 0.70 1.54 11.46
C SER A 43 1.77 2.19 10.58
N VAL A 44 2.54 1.40 9.83
CA VAL A 44 3.52 1.93 8.87
C VAL A 44 2.80 2.53 7.66
N ALA A 45 1.75 1.87 7.17
CA ALA A 45 0.93 2.40 6.08
C ALA A 45 0.28 3.74 6.47
N GLU A 46 -0.36 3.80 7.63
CA GLU A 46 -0.98 5.02 8.17
C GLU A 46 0.04 6.14 8.33
N LEU A 47 1.21 5.86 8.90
CA LEU A 47 2.25 6.87 9.05
C LEU A 47 2.72 7.39 7.69
N LEU A 48 3.01 6.51 6.73
CA LEU A 48 3.43 6.92 5.38
C LEU A 48 2.36 7.80 4.70
N LEU A 49 1.09 7.41 4.79
CA LEU A 49 -0.03 8.16 4.21
C LEU A 49 -0.21 9.52 4.89
N GLN A 50 -0.13 9.58 6.23
CA GLN A 50 -0.17 10.85 6.99
C GLN A 50 0.97 11.80 6.61
N ARG A 51 2.11 11.28 6.19
CA ARG A 51 3.25 12.08 5.73
C ARG A 51 3.20 12.41 4.24
N GLY A 52 2.14 12.04 3.52
CA GLY A 52 1.93 12.40 2.11
C GLY A 52 2.42 11.36 1.11
N ALA A 53 2.55 10.09 1.50
CA ALA A 53 2.73 9.01 0.53
C ALA A 53 1.51 8.91 -0.39
N ASP A 54 1.75 8.83 -1.70
CA ASP A 54 0.70 8.70 -2.71
C ASP A 54 0.13 7.26 -2.73
N PRO A 55 -1.14 7.05 -2.36
CA PRO A 55 -1.76 5.72 -2.37
C PRO A 55 -2.09 5.23 -3.78
N ASN A 56 -1.94 6.07 -4.81
CA ASN A 56 -2.27 5.77 -6.20
C ASN A 56 -1.04 5.61 -7.10
N ARG A 57 0.16 5.46 -6.52
CA ARG A 57 1.36 5.17 -7.31
C ARG A 57 1.38 3.71 -7.74
N ALA A 58 1.33 3.48 -9.05
CA ALA A 58 1.42 2.13 -9.62
C ALA A 58 2.84 1.58 -9.53
N ASP A 59 2.96 0.29 -9.30
CA ASP A 59 4.22 -0.45 -9.41
C ASP A 59 4.68 -0.43 -10.87
N PRO A 60 5.93 0.01 -11.17
CA PRO A 60 6.38 0.18 -12.55
C PRO A 60 6.53 -1.15 -13.31
N ARG A 61 6.59 -2.29 -12.63
CA ARG A 61 6.74 -3.61 -13.25
C ARG A 61 5.40 -4.31 -13.46
N THR A 62 4.48 -4.17 -12.52
CA THR A 62 3.21 -4.93 -12.53
C THR A 62 1.99 -4.06 -12.80
N GLY A 63 2.12 -2.74 -12.70
CA GLY A 63 1.00 -1.80 -12.70
C GLY A 63 0.09 -1.92 -11.47
N CYS A 64 0.43 -2.74 -10.47
CA CYS A 64 -0.36 -2.88 -9.25
C CYS A 64 -0.31 -1.59 -8.43
N PHE A 65 -1.47 -1.18 -7.91
CA PHE A 65 -1.56 -0.12 -6.93
C PHE A 65 -1.44 -0.71 -5.51
N PRO A 66 -1.08 0.08 -4.49
CA PRO A 66 -1.08 -0.38 -3.10
C PRO A 66 -2.36 -1.12 -2.68
N ALA A 67 -3.52 -0.71 -3.22
CA ALA A 67 -4.80 -1.37 -2.98
C ALA A 67 -4.84 -2.83 -3.46
N HIS A 68 -4.25 -3.14 -4.63
CA HIS A 68 -4.14 -4.53 -5.12
C HIS A 68 -3.30 -5.40 -4.20
N ASP A 69 -2.18 -4.85 -3.72
CA ASP A 69 -1.28 -5.57 -2.84
C ASP A 69 -1.93 -5.83 -1.47
N ALA A 70 -2.59 -4.83 -0.88
CA ALA A 70 -3.35 -4.99 0.36
C ALA A 70 -4.52 -5.98 0.21
N ALA A 71 -5.26 -5.90 -0.90
CA ALA A 71 -6.38 -6.80 -1.16
C ALA A 71 -5.92 -8.25 -1.32
N ARG A 72 -4.86 -8.48 -2.10
CA ARG A 72 -4.28 -9.80 -2.35
C ARG A 72 -3.74 -10.47 -1.09
N ALA A 73 -3.21 -9.68 -0.18
CA ALA A 73 -2.68 -10.18 1.08
C ALA A 73 -3.74 -10.26 2.20
N GLY A 74 -4.96 -9.79 1.97
CA GLY A 74 -6.04 -9.85 2.96
C GLY A 74 -5.97 -8.79 4.06
N PHE A 75 -5.17 -7.74 3.87
CA PHE A 75 -4.93 -6.71 4.90
C PHE A 75 -6.00 -5.63 4.88
N LEU A 76 -7.14 -5.94 5.51
CA LEU A 76 -8.32 -5.07 5.54
C LEU A 76 -8.02 -3.69 6.15
N GLU A 77 -7.25 -3.64 7.23
CA GLU A 77 -6.91 -2.39 7.92
C GLU A 77 -6.04 -1.49 7.04
N THR A 78 -5.02 -2.06 6.39
CA THR A 78 -4.20 -1.37 5.39
C THR A 78 -5.07 -0.87 4.24
N LEU A 79 -5.95 -1.71 3.71
CA LEU A 79 -6.83 -1.34 2.61
C LEU A 79 -7.80 -0.21 3.01
N SER A 80 -8.30 -0.23 4.24
CA SER A 80 -9.12 0.83 4.81
C SER A 80 -8.34 2.13 4.95
N ALA A 81 -7.10 2.08 5.44
CA ALA A 81 -6.22 3.25 5.54
C ALA A 81 -5.94 3.85 4.15
N LEU A 82 -5.63 3.01 3.16
CA LEU A 82 -5.46 3.42 1.77
C LEU A 82 -6.72 4.12 1.23
N HIS A 83 -7.90 3.54 1.43
CA HIS A 83 -9.16 4.12 0.99
C HIS A 83 -9.42 5.49 1.63
N ARG A 84 -9.21 5.62 2.95
CA ARG A 84 -9.33 6.92 3.66
C ARG A 84 -8.35 7.96 3.15
N ALA A 85 -7.16 7.54 2.70
CA ALA A 85 -6.17 8.42 2.10
C ALA A 85 -6.43 8.73 0.60
N GLY A 86 -7.54 8.25 0.03
CA GLY A 86 -7.92 8.55 -1.36
C GLY A 86 -7.39 7.55 -2.39
N ALA A 87 -7.06 6.32 -1.99
CA ALA A 87 -6.77 5.24 -2.93
C ALA A 87 -7.97 4.96 -3.84
N ARG A 88 -7.73 4.89 -5.15
CA ARG A 88 -8.70 4.50 -6.15
C ARG A 88 -8.81 2.98 -6.20
N LEU A 89 -9.97 2.47 -5.84
CA LEU A 89 -10.26 1.02 -5.76
C LEU A 89 -10.86 0.47 -7.07
N ASP A 90 -11.11 1.35 -8.03
CA ASP A 90 -11.74 1.09 -9.34
C ASP A 90 -10.73 1.06 -10.50
N ARG A 91 -9.43 1.15 -10.20
CA ARG A 91 -8.37 1.18 -11.21
C ARG A 91 -7.82 -0.22 -11.46
N PRO A 92 -7.75 -0.66 -12.73
CA PRO A 92 -7.14 -1.95 -13.05
C PRO A 92 -5.61 -1.88 -12.94
N ASP A 93 -4.99 -2.99 -12.52
CA ASP A 93 -3.54 -3.18 -12.58
C ASP A 93 -3.06 -3.36 -14.04
N GLY A 94 -1.76 -3.59 -14.24
CA GLY A 94 -1.19 -3.81 -15.57
C GLY A 94 -1.69 -5.09 -16.27
N SER A 95 -2.40 -5.98 -15.55
CA SER A 95 -3.05 -7.18 -16.09
C SER A 95 -4.57 -7.00 -16.28
N GLY A 96 -5.09 -5.78 -16.08
CA GLY A 96 -6.52 -5.50 -16.23
C GLY A 96 -7.39 -5.87 -15.02
N ARG A 97 -6.78 -6.21 -13.87
CA ARG A 97 -7.53 -6.67 -12.68
C ARG A 97 -7.75 -5.54 -11.69
N LEU A 98 -8.94 -5.47 -11.10
CA LEU A 98 -9.25 -4.61 -9.97
C LEU A 98 -8.70 -5.19 -8.66
N PRO A 99 -8.56 -4.37 -7.59
CA PRO A 99 -8.27 -4.89 -6.25
C PRO A 99 -9.24 -5.99 -5.81
N LEU A 100 -10.53 -5.88 -6.18
CA LEU A 100 -11.55 -6.88 -5.88
C LEU A 100 -11.24 -8.24 -6.52
N ASP A 101 -10.70 -8.25 -7.74
CA ASP A 101 -10.40 -9.48 -8.50
C ASP A 101 -9.24 -10.27 -7.90
N VAL A 102 -8.39 -9.61 -7.11
CA VAL A 102 -7.25 -10.25 -6.44
C VAL A 102 -7.47 -10.46 -4.94
N ALA A 103 -8.64 -10.11 -4.40
CA ALA A 103 -8.91 -10.12 -2.97
C ALA A 103 -8.75 -11.51 -2.31
N ALA A 104 -8.02 -11.56 -1.20
CA ALA A 104 -7.85 -12.77 -0.41
C ALA A 104 -9.20 -13.27 0.16
N GLY A 105 -9.34 -14.59 0.29
CA GLY A 105 -10.58 -15.22 0.77
C GLY A 105 -11.70 -15.25 -0.27
N GLY A 106 -11.43 -14.85 -1.52
CA GLY A 106 -12.37 -14.90 -2.62
C GLY A 106 -13.57 -13.96 -2.44
N PRO A 107 -14.68 -14.18 -3.17
CA PRO A 107 -15.83 -13.26 -3.23
C PRO A 107 -16.54 -13.00 -1.90
N HIS A 108 -16.26 -13.81 -0.87
CA HIS A 108 -16.87 -13.75 0.46
C HIS A 108 -15.86 -13.39 1.56
N GLY A 109 -14.62 -13.03 1.21
CA GLY A 109 -13.63 -12.53 2.17
C GLY A 109 -14.00 -11.15 2.72
N ALA A 110 -13.50 -10.80 3.91
CA ALA A 110 -13.76 -9.48 4.51
C ALA A 110 -13.27 -8.33 3.61
N VAL A 111 -12.12 -8.50 2.97
CA VAL A 111 -11.58 -7.58 1.95
C VAL A 111 -12.51 -7.46 0.74
N ALA A 112 -13.02 -8.58 0.20
CA ALA A 112 -13.93 -8.54 -0.93
C ALA A 112 -15.26 -7.85 -0.58
N ARG A 113 -15.75 -7.98 0.66
CA ARG A 113 -16.91 -7.22 1.14
C ARG A 113 -16.63 -5.73 1.27
N PHE A 114 -15.42 -5.34 1.67
CA PHE A 114 -15.02 -3.93 1.74
C PHE A 114 -14.88 -3.28 0.36
N LEU A 115 -14.51 -4.07 -0.66
CA LEU A 115 -14.28 -3.61 -2.03
C LEU A 115 -15.54 -3.61 -2.92
N ARG A 116 -16.68 -4.07 -2.41
CA ARG A 116 -17.99 -4.04 -3.09
C ARG A 116 -18.73 -2.77 -2.75
#